data_AF-A0A5R9LWA2-F1
#
_entry.id   AF-A0A5R9LWA2-F1
#
_cell.length_a   1.000
_cell.length_b   1.000
_cell.length_c   1.000
_cell.angle_alpha   90.00
_cell.angle_beta   90.00
_cell.angle_gamma   90.00
#
_symmetry.space_group_name_H-M   'P 1'
#
loop_
_entity.id
_entity.type
_entity.pdbx_description
1 polymer ?
#
loop_
_entity_poly.entity_id
_entity_poly.type
_entity_poly.pdbx_seq_one_letter_code
_entity_poly.pdbx_strand_id
1 'polypeptide(L)'
;MGIVGHHPQALESGPLAAVRLPDGQTVQAIVLRRIKDRDGSWWYQLTVSLWARVETRNGSGDRLSGEPAPTEFLAPAHAVSPIDGHEYSSVATWRHPATLRRDHRNPLRRPRPDGRELPWDDDYSPDADFGV
;
A
#
# COMPACT_ATOMS: atom_id res chain seq x y z
N MET A 1 19.72 14.20 36.18
CA MET A 1 19.36 13.07 35.29
C MET A 1 17.94 13.31 34.80
N GLY A 2 17.79 13.92 33.62
CA GLY A 2 16.47 14.15 33.02
C GLY A 2 16.12 12.96 32.14
N ILE A 3 15.03 12.26 32.46
CA ILE A 3 14.41 11.31 31.55
C ILE A 3 13.94 12.09 30.33
N VAL A 4 14.61 11.85 29.20
CA VAL A 4 14.16 12.31 27.89
C VAL A 4 12.81 11.62 27.67
N GLY A 5 11.73 12.37 27.87
CA GLY A 5 10.42 11.94 27.43
C GLY A 5 10.53 11.67 25.94
N HIS A 6 10.51 10.40 25.54
CA HIS A 6 10.27 10.05 24.16
C HIS A 6 8.94 10.69 23.78
N HIS A 7 8.99 11.75 22.98
CA HIS A 7 7.84 12.23 22.23
C HIS A 7 7.69 11.29 21.02
N PRO A 8 6.71 10.36 20.95
CA PRO A 8 6.34 9.77 19.68
C PRO A 8 5.37 10.70 18.94
N GLN A 9 5.79 11.94 18.62
CA GLN A 9 4.93 12.90 17.90
C GLN A 9 5.22 12.97 16.39
N ALA A 10 6.11 12.11 15.86
CA ALA A 10 6.49 12.15 14.44
C ALA A 10 5.77 11.13 13.55
N LEU A 11 4.96 10.20 14.10
CA LEU A 11 4.19 9.24 13.28
C LEU A 11 2.82 9.80 12.83
N GLU A 12 2.35 10.90 13.42
CA GLU A 12 0.99 11.43 13.19
C GLU A 12 0.89 12.39 11.99
N SER A 13 2.01 12.70 11.31
CA SER A 13 2.04 13.61 10.17
C SER A 13 2.42 12.88 8.89
N GLY A 14 1.48 12.12 8.33
CA GLY A 14 1.62 11.52 7.01
C GLY A 14 0.36 11.73 6.16
N PRO A 15 0.42 11.47 4.85
CA PRO A 15 -0.75 11.65 3.99
C PRO A 15 -1.84 10.65 4.37
N LEU A 16 -3.08 11.14 4.48
CA LEU A 16 -4.23 10.33 4.84
C LEU A 16 -4.80 9.64 3.61
N ALA A 17 -5.21 8.39 3.75
CA ALA A 17 -5.98 7.67 2.75
C ALA A 17 -7.27 7.10 3.37
N ALA A 18 -8.32 7.02 2.57
CA ALA A 18 -9.52 6.27 2.91
C ALA A 18 -9.27 4.78 2.61
N VAL A 19 -9.51 3.92 3.58
CA VAL A 19 -9.34 2.46 3.45
C VAL A 19 -10.66 1.75 3.67
N ARG A 20 -11.07 0.95 2.69
CA ARG A 20 -12.25 0.08 2.81
C ARG A 20 -11.85 -1.22 3.50
N LEU A 21 -12.46 -1.48 4.65
CA LEU A 21 -12.30 -2.71 5.41
C LEU A 21 -13.16 -3.84 4.81
N PRO A 22 -12.87 -5.12 5.13
CA PRO A 22 -13.59 -6.27 4.59
C PRO A 22 -15.10 -6.29 4.91
N ASP A 23 -15.50 -5.67 6.02
CA ASP A 23 -16.90 -5.52 6.44
C ASP A 23 -17.63 -4.36 5.72
N GLY A 24 -16.96 -3.68 4.79
CA GLY A 24 -17.50 -2.55 4.05
C GLY A 24 -17.36 -1.20 4.77
N GLN A 25 -16.85 -1.17 6.00
CA GLN A 25 -16.55 0.10 6.67
C GLN A 25 -15.41 0.83 5.96
N THR A 26 -15.37 2.15 6.11
CA THR A 26 -14.27 2.97 5.58
C THR A 26 -13.63 3.73 6.73
N VAL A 27 -12.32 3.60 6.88
CA VAL A 27 -11.53 4.31 7.90
C VAL A 27 -10.53 5.24 7.22
N GLN A 28 -10.20 6.35 7.88
CA GLN A 28 -9.07 7.18 7.47
C GLN A 28 -7.82 6.67 8.18
N ALA A 29 -6.76 6.42 7.42
CA ALA A 29 -5.49 5.93 7.94
C ALA A 29 -4.32 6.70 7.33
N ILE A 30 -3.25 6.84 8.09
CA ILE A 30 -2.01 7.47 7.61
C ILE A 30 -1.26 6.45 6.77
N VAL A 31 -0.85 6.85 5.56
CA VAL A 31 -0.04 6.01 4.68
C VAL A 31 1.42 6.08 5.11
N LEU A 32 1.97 4.96 5.59
CA LEU A 32 3.37 4.86 6.00
C LEU A 32 4.28 4.45 4.84
N ARG A 33 3.83 3.50 4.01
CA ARG A 33 4.67 2.91 2.94
C ARG A 33 3.83 2.25 1.85
N ARG A 34 4.34 2.29 0.62
CA ARG A 34 3.90 1.48 -0.54
C ARG A 34 4.77 0.23 -0.67
N ILE A 35 4.16 -0.93 -0.88
CA ILE A 35 4.82 -2.23 -0.94
C ILE A 35 4.46 -2.88 -2.28
N LYS A 36 5.47 -3.20 -3.10
CA LYS A 36 5.30 -4.09 -4.25
C LYS A 36 5.69 -5.51 -3.84
N ASP A 37 4.71 -6.39 -3.68
CA ASP A 37 4.92 -7.78 -3.25
C ASP A 37 5.51 -8.64 -4.38
N ARG A 38 5.95 -9.87 -4.07
CA ARG A 38 6.69 -10.78 -4.96
C ARG A 38 5.95 -11.09 -6.27
N ASP A 39 4.62 -11.13 -6.21
CA ASP A 39 3.71 -11.43 -7.31
C ASP A 39 3.48 -10.21 -8.22
N GLY A 40 3.90 -9.02 -7.78
CA GLY A 40 3.71 -7.75 -8.46
C GLY A 40 2.53 -6.94 -7.91
N SER A 41 1.78 -7.48 -6.95
CA SER A 41 0.65 -6.80 -6.32
C SER A 41 1.11 -5.63 -5.47
N TRP A 42 0.35 -4.54 -5.50
CA TRP A 42 0.59 -3.37 -4.66
C TRP A 42 -0.19 -3.44 -3.36
N TRP A 43 0.51 -3.16 -2.27
CA TRP A 43 0.01 -3.10 -0.91
C TRP A 43 0.43 -1.78 -0.26
N TYR A 44 -0.33 -1.37 0.75
CA TYR A 44 0.00 -0.23 1.59
C TYR A 44 0.16 -0.68 3.03
N GLN A 45 1.20 -0.20 3.69
CA GLN A 45 1.33 -0.22 5.14
C GLN A 45 0.76 1.09 5.66
N LEU A 46 -0.24 0.98 6.53
CA LEU A 46 -0.98 2.12 7.07
C LEU A 46 -1.02 2.04 8.60
N THR A 47 -1.33 3.17 9.22
CA THR A 47 -1.63 3.22 10.66
C THR A 47 -2.92 3.99 10.92
N VAL A 48 -3.69 3.51 11.90
CA VAL A 48 -4.91 4.16 12.40
C VAL A 48 -4.90 4.16 13.92
N SER A 49 -5.41 5.23 14.53
CA SER A 49 -5.52 5.33 15.99
C SER A 49 -6.72 4.54 16.49
N LEU A 50 -6.47 3.51 17.31
CA LEU A 50 -7.49 2.70 17.97
C LEU A 50 -7.31 2.75 19.49
N TRP A 51 -8.32 2.29 20.24
CA TRP A 51 -8.21 2.17 21.68
C TRP A 51 -7.26 1.04 22.07
N ALA A 52 -6.21 1.37 22.82
CA ALA A 52 -5.34 0.41 23.49
C ALA A 52 -5.68 0.30 24.98
N ARG A 53 -5.54 -0.91 25.51
CA ARG A 53 -5.70 -1.21 26.94
C ARG A 53 -4.40 -0.84 27.67
N VAL A 54 -4.48 0.12 28.58
CA VAL A 54 -3.34 0.58 29.37
C VAL A 54 -3.56 0.23 30.84
N GLU A 55 -2.62 -0.52 31.42
CA GLU A 55 -2.57 -0.83 32.84
C GLU A 55 -1.60 0.15 33.51
N THR A 56 -2.15 1.05 34.33
CA THR A 56 -1.33 1.97 35.11
C THR A 56 -1.29 1.47 36.54
N ARG A 57 -0.10 1.03 36.97
CA ARG A 57 0.15 0.74 38.39
C ARG A 57 0.39 2.05 39.12
N ASN A 58 -0.59 2.51 39.87
CA ASN A 58 -0.36 3.56 40.87
C ASN A 58 -0.26 2.90 42.24
N GLY A 59 0.40 3.55 43.21
CA GLY A 59 0.63 2.99 44.55
C GLY A 59 -0.65 2.58 45.32
N SER A 60 -1.83 2.84 44.78
CA SER A 60 -3.15 2.52 45.34
C SER A 60 -3.87 1.37 44.63
N GLY A 61 -3.28 0.78 43.57
CA GLY A 61 -3.84 -0.36 42.84
C GLY A 61 -3.60 -0.29 41.32
N ASP A 62 -3.89 -1.39 40.63
CA ASP A 62 -3.86 -1.43 39.17
C ASP A 62 -5.13 -0.77 38.61
N ARG A 63 -4.96 0.31 37.84
CA ARG A 63 -6.05 1.00 37.15
C ARG A 63 -5.99 0.70 35.65
N LEU A 64 -7.13 0.31 35.09
CA LEU A 64 -7.29 0.12 33.66
C LEU A 64 -7.84 1.37 32.98
N SER A 65 -7.20 1.82 31.91
CA SER A 65 -7.70 2.88 31.02
C SER A 65 -7.61 2.47 29.55
N GLY A 66 -8.41 3.15 28.72
CA GLY A 66 -8.31 3.08 27.27
C GLY A 66 -7.65 4.35 26.75
N GLU A 67 -6.56 4.22 26.03
CA GLU A 67 -5.83 5.35 25.42
C GLU A 67 -5.76 5.17 23.90
N PRO A 68 -5.86 6.24 23.09
CA PRO A 68 -5.62 6.14 21.66
C PRO A 68 -4.17 5.71 21.39
N ALA A 69 -4.00 4.68 20.55
CA ALA A 69 -2.70 4.18 20.14
C ALA A 69 -2.69 3.85 18.65
N PRO A 70 -1.57 4.12 17.95
CA PRO A 70 -1.42 3.76 16.54
C PRO A 70 -1.42 2.23 16.39
N THR A 71 -2.24 1.74 15.46
CA THR A 71 -2.30 0.34 15.06
C THR A 71 -1.96 0.23 13.59
N GLU A 72 -0.87 -0.48 13.29
CA GLU A 72 -0.42 -0.71 11.93
C GLU A 72 -1.12 -1.90 11.29
N PHE A 73 -1.41 -1.80 9.99
CA PHE A 73 -2.00 -2.89 9.21
C PHE A 73 -1.64 -2.77 7.73
N LEU A 74 -1.91 -3.84 6.98
CA LEU A 74 -1.72 -3.91 5.53
C LEU A 74 -3.06 -3.91 4.82
N ALA A 75 -3.16 -3.15 3.73
CA ALA A 75 -4.31 -3.18 2.84
C ALA A 75 -3.89 -3.31 1.37
N PRO A 76 -4.63 -4.07 0.54
CA PRO A 76 -4.35 -4.15 -0.88
C PRO A 76 -4.70 -2.83 -1.57
N ALA A 77 -3.98 -2.49 -2.64
CA ALA A 77 -4.14 -1.19 -3.31
C ALA A 77 -5.57 -0.88 -3.78
N HIS A 78 -6.35 -1.89 -4.16
CA HIS A 78 -7.75 -1.69 -4.59
C HIS A 78 -8.71 -1.32 -3.44
N ALA A 79 -8.28 -1.47 -2.19
CA ALA A 79 -9.04 -1.09 -1.01
C ALA A 79 -8.63 0.28 -0.44
N VAL A 80 -7.64 0.94 -1.05
CA VAL A 80 -7.08 2.21 -0.59
C VAL A 80 -7.34 3.30 -1.62
N SER A 81 -8.03 4.35 -1.18
CA SER A 81 -8.31 5.54 -1.98
C SER A 81 -7.55 6.74 -1.40
N PRO A 82 -6.68 7.41 -2.17
CA PRO A 82 -6.07 8.66 -1.77
C PRO A 82 -7.15 9.70 -1.44
N ILE A 83 -6.94 10.49 -0.39
CA ILE A 83 -7.70 11.70 -0.10
C ILE A 83 -7.03 12.88 -0.81
N ASP A 84 -7.85 13.70 -1.46
CA ASP A 84 -7.40 14.91 -2.17
C ASP A 84 -6.77 15.92 -1.20
N GLY A 85 -5.79 16.68 -1.70
CA GLY A 85 -5.09 17.70 -0.90
C GLY A 85 -3.93 17.17 -0.06
N HIS A 86 -3.71 15.85 0.01
CA HIS A 86 -2.51 15.28 0.63
C HIS A 86 -1.38 15.06 -0.38
N GLU A 87 -0.14 15.32 0.05
CA GLU A 87 1.06 15.04 -0.75
C GLU A 87 1.58 13.62 -0.46
N TYR A 88 1.62 12.78 -1.51
CA TYR A 88 2.06 11.38 -1.39
C TYR A 88 3.45 11.11 -1.98
N SER A 89 4.14 12.14 -2.47
CA SER A 89 5.47 12.03 -3.09
C SER A 89 6.52 11.49 -2.11
N SER A 90 6.35 11.80 -0.82
CA SER A 90 7.23 11.41 0.29
C SER A 90 6.99 10.00 0.83
N VAL A 91 5.93 9.32 0.37
CA VAL A 91 5.61 7.97 0.84
C VAL A 91 6.68 6.98 0.36
N ALA A 92 7.41 6.41 1.30
CA ALA A 92 8.44 5.42 1.03
C ALA A 92 7.85 4.26 0.21
N THR A 93 8.58 3.83 -0.83
CA THR A 93 8.20 2.69 -1.65
C THR A 93 9.21 1.56 -1.47
N TRP A 94 8.76 0.45 -0.89
CA TRP A 94 9.52 -0.79 -0.82
C TRP A 94 9.08 -1.73 -1.93
N ARG A 95 10.06 -2.43 -2.53
CA ARG A 95 9.83 -3.41 -3.59
C ARG A 95 10.50 -4.70 -3.20
N HIS A 96 9.76 -5.81 -3.24
CA HIS A 96 10.36 -7.11 -3.00
C HIS A 96 11.45 -7.38 -4.05
N PRO A 97 12.66 -7.86 -3.68
CA PRO A 97 13.79 -7.99 -4.60
C PRO A 97 13.52 -8.88 -5.83
N ALA A 98 12.62 -9.86 -5.71
CA ALA A 98 12.16 -10.65 -6.86
C ALA A 98 11.43 -9.81 -7.93
N THR A 99 10.76 -8.72 -7.54
CA THR A 99 10.10 -7.80 -8.49
C THR A 99 11.11 -6.97 -9.27
N LEU A 100 12.20 -6.55 -8.64
CA LEU A 100 13.28 -5.81 -9.29
C LEU A 100 13.95 -6.64 -10.39
N ARG A 101 14.05 -7.96 -10.20
CA ARG A 101 14.59 -8.91 -11.19
C ARG A 101 13.69 -9.09 -12.42
N ARG A 102 12.37 -8.92 -12.28
CA ARG A 102 11.43 -8.93 -13.43
C ARG A 102 11.57 -7.65 -14.27
N ASP A 103 11.66 -6.49 -13.62
CA ASP A 103 11.87 -5.21 -14.31
C ASP A 103 13.20 -5.23 -15.11
N HIS A 104 14.27 -5.81 -14.55
CA HIS A 104 15.55 -5.98 -15.26
C HIS A 104 15.54 -7.04 -16.38
N ARG A 105 14.55 -7.95 -16.41
CA ARG A 105 14.40 -8.96 -17.47
C ARG A 105 13.65 -8.46 -18.70
N ASN A 106 13.25 -7.18 -18.76
CA ASN A 106 12.67 -6.59 -19.96
C ASN A 106 13.56 -5.52 -20.65
N PRO A 107 14.77 -5.86 -21.13
CA PRO A 107 15.54 -4.99 -22.03
C PRO A 107 15.11 -5.13 -23.52
N LEU A 108 13.97 -5.77 -23.84
CA LEU A 108 13.59 -6.13 -25.21
C LEU A 108 12.38 -5.40 -25.81
N ARG A 109 11.98 -4.26 -25.25
CA ARG A 109 11.28 -3.23 -26.04
C ARG A 109 12.28 -2.18 -26.56
N ARG A 110 13.36 -2.65 -27.20
CA ARG A 110 14.04 -1.80 -28.19
C ARG A 110 13.15 -1.80 -29.43
N PRO A 111 12.81 -0.64 -30.02
CA PRO A 111 12.38 -0.65 -31.41
C PRO A 111 13.52 -1.26 -32.21
N ARG A 112 13.22 -2.25 -33.07
CA ARG A 112 14.21 -2.69 -34.06
C ARG A 112 14.56 -1.47 -34.93
N PRO A 113 15.83 -1.20 -35.23
CA PRO A 113 16.22 -0.13 -36.14
C PRO A 113 15.93 -0.46 -37.62
N ASP A 114 15.15 -1.52 -37.91
CA ASP A 114 14.71 -1.93 -39.23
C ASP A 114 13.18 -2.01 -39.20
N GLY A 115 12.52 -1.01 -39.79
CA GLY A 115 11.06 -0.83 -39.84
C GLY A 115 10.35 -1.85 -40.72
N ARG A 116 10.46 -3.14 -40.38
CA ARG A 116 9.67 -4.22 -40.99
C ARG A 116 8.60 -4.68 -40.00
N GLU A 117 7.35 -4.36 -40.30
CA GLU A 117 6.15 -4.95 -39.72
C GLU A 117 6.18 -6.48 -39.88
N LEU A 118 5.66 -7.19 -38.87
CA LEU A 118 5.62 -8.65 -38.89
C LEU A 118 4.44 -9.11 -39.75
N PRO A 119 4.63 -10.12 -40.62
CA PRO A 119 3.62 -10.55 -41.61
C PRO A 119 2.47 -11.39 -41.03
N TRP A 120 2.17 -11.30 -39.72
CA TRP A 120 1.12 -12.10 -39.08
C TRP A 120 0.01 -11.27 -38.44
N ASP A 121 -0.06 -9.96 -38.71
CA ASP A 121 -1.17 -9.09 -38.29
C ASP A 121 -2.37 -9.09 -39.28
N ASP A 122 -2.36 -9.89 -40.35
CA ASP A 122 -3.41 -9.86 -41.40
C ASP A 122 -4.42 -11.05 -41.41
N ASP A 123 -4.37 -12.00 -40.48
CA ASP A 123 -5.22 -13.22 -40.56
C ASP A 123 -6.20 -13.37 -39.38
N TYR A 124 -6.87 -12.30 -38.98
CA TYR A 124 -8.07 -12.41 -38.13
C TYR A 124 -9.29 -11.78 -38.80
N SER A 125 -9.93 -12.56 -39.67
CA SER A 125 -11.31 -12.33 -40.11
C SER A 125 -12.25 -13.24 -39.30
N PRO A 126 -13.08 -12.70 -38.40
CA PRO A 126 -14.10 -13.49 -37.72
C PRO A 126 -15.34 -13.62 -38.60
N ASP A 127 -15.27 -14.46 -39.64
CA ASP A 127 -16.46 -14.86 -40.40
C ASP A 127 -16.27 -16.27 -40.99
N ALA A 128 -16.63 -17.30 -40.20
CA ALA A 128 -16.87 -18.65 -40.68
C ALA A 128 -17.75 -19.43 -39.69
N ASP A 129 -19.05 -19.42 -39.98
CA ASP A 129 -19.92 -20.61 -40.04
C ASP A 129 -19.98 -21.53 -38.80
N PHE A 130 -20.97 -21.29 -37.92
CA PHE A 130 -21.47 -22.30 -36.99
C PHE A 130 -22.72 -22.97 -37.59
N GLY A 131 -22.51 -24.12 -38.23
CA GLY A 131 -23.59 -24.96 -38.74
C GLY A 131 -23.34 -26.45 -38.48
N VAL A 132 -23.97 -26.98 -37.43
CA VAL A 132 -24.56 -28.33 -37.34
C VAL A 132 -25.54 -28.41 -36.18
#